data_AF-A0A2V8RD94-F1
#
_entry.id   AF-A0A2V8RD94-F1
#
_cell.length_a   1.000
_cell.length_b   1.000
_cell.length_c   1.000
_cell.angle_alpha   90.00
_cell.angle_beta   90.00
_cell.angle_gamma   90.00
#
_symmetry.space_group_name_H-M   'P 1'
#
loop_
_entity.id
_entity.type
_entity.pdbx_description
1 polymer ?
#
loop_
_entity_poly.entity_id
_entity_poly.type
_entity_poly.pdbx_seq_one_letter_code
_entity_poly.pdbx_strand_id
1 'polypeptide(L)'
;MQRTRFKTALPTTLTPAQFVDALFSNAGVTPSAADRDAATGEFGAATDTSDAAARARALRRVAENSAFARQEFNRAFVLMQYFGYLRRNPNDFQDTDYTGFDFWLNKLNSFNGDFAGAEMVKAFISSIEYRQRFGP
;
A
#
# COMPACT_ATOMS: atom_id res chain seq x y z
N MET A 1 -5.18 -5.40 19.72
CA MET A 1 -6.01 -5.62 18.50
C MET A 1 -7.05 -6.70 18.79
N GLN A 2 -8.30 -6.33 19.08
CA GLN A 2 -9.38 -7.26 19.47
C GLN A 2 -10.48 -7.45 18.42
N ARG A 3 -10.37 -6.85 17.22
CA ARG A 3 -11.42 -6.89 16.20
C ARG A 3 -11.61 -8.31 15.66
N THR A 4 -12.86 -8.76 15.55
CA THR A 4 -13.23 -10.13 15.13
C THR A 4 -12.57 -10.54 13.82
N ARG A 5 -12.68 -9.70 12.77
CA ARG A 5 -12.05 -9.98 11.47
C ARG A 5 -10.55 -10.26 11.55
N PHE A 6 -9.85 -9.54 12.44
CA PHE A 6 -8.40 -9.66 12.61
C PHE A 6 -8.05 -10.96 13.33
N LYS A 7 -8.85 -11.36 14.33
CA LYS A 7 -8.66 -12.65 15.02
C LYS A 7 -8.99 -13.85 14.11
N THR A 8 -10.00 -13.71 13.25
CA THR A 8 -10.36 -14.76 12.28
C THR A 8 -9.26 -14.94 11.22
N ALA A 9 -8.77 -13.84 10.64
CA ALA A 9 -7.73 -13.90 9.61
C ALA A 9 -6.35 -14.26 10.18
N LEU A 10 -6.07 -13.87 11.44
CA LEU A 10 -4.80 -14.10 12.11
C LEU A 10 -5.05 -14.73 13.49
N PRO A 11 -5.35 -16.05 13.56
CA PRO A 11 -5.58 -16.73 14.82
C PRO A 11 -4.39 -16.61 15.78
N THR A 12 -4.65 -16.70 17.09
CA THR A 12 -3.58 -16.68 18.11
C THR A 12 -2.77 -17.98 18.12
N THR A 13 -3.26 -19.04 17.48
CA THR A 13 -2.59 -20.33 17.33
C THR A 13 -1.47 -20.32 16.28
N LEU A 14 -1.32 -19.22 15.53
CA LEU A 14 -0.20 -19.06 14.60
C LEU A 14 1.11 -18.91 15.37
N THR A 15 2.19 -19.45 14.80
CA THR A 15 3.54 -19.12 15.27
C THR A 15 3.86 -17.65 14.97
N PRO A 16 4.80 -17.03 15.71
CA PRO A 16 5.24 -15.67 15.43
C PRO A 16 5.62 -15.42 13.97
N ALA A 17 6.38 -16.34 13.36
CA ALA A 17 6.79 -16.25 11.96
C ALA A 17 5.58 -16.28 11.00
N GLN A 18 4.65 -17.22 11.20
CA GLN A 18 3.43 -17.30 10.38
C GLN A 18 2.57 -16.04 10.49
N PHE A 19 2.45 -15.48 11.69
CA PHE A 19 1.73 -14.24 11.92
C PHE A 19 2.38 -13.05 11.20
N VAL A 20 3.70 -12.89 11.32
CA VAL A 20 4.45 -11.82 10.66
C VAL A 20 4.41 -11.94 9.15
N ASP A 21 4.57 -13.15 8.60
CA ASP A 21 4.46 -13.40 7.16
C ASP A 21 3.08 -13.06 6.62
N ALA A 22 2.02 -13.43 7.36
CA ALA A 22 0.65 -13.10 6.99
C ALA A 22 0.35 -11.60 7.07
N LEU A 23 1.03 -10.85 7.95
CA LEU A 23 0.93 -9.39 7.99
C LEU A 23 1.60 -8.75 6.77
N PHE A 24 2.82 -9.15 6.43
CA PHE A 24 3.52 -8.63 5.25
C PHE A 24 2.84 -9.02 3.95
N SER A 25 2.31 -10.24 3.86
CA SER A 25 1.49 -10.69 2.74
C SER A 25 0.23 -9.83 2.58
N ASN A 26 -0.47 -9.52 3.67
CA ASN A 26 -1.60 -8.58 3.63
C ASN A 26 -1.20 -7.17 3.22
N ALA A 27 -0.01 -6.72 3.64
CA ALA A 27 0.53 -5.43 3.24
C ALA A 27 0.98 -5.41 1.77
N GLY A 28 1.09 -6.56 1.11
CA GLY A 28 1.51 -6.67 -0.29
C GLY A 28 2.97 -6.31 -0.52
N VAL A 29 3.81 -6.34 0.52
CA VAL A 29 5.24 -6.05 0.44
C VAL A 29 6.07 -7.26 0.85
N THR A 30 7.21 -7.43 0.17
CA THR A 30 8.24 -8.39 0.60
C THR A 30 9.21 -7.67 1.55
N PRO A 31 9.25 -8.03 2.84
CA PRO A 31 10.17 -7.40 3.79
C PRO A 31 11.62 -7.84 3.53
N SER A 32 12.57 -7.05 4.00
CA SER A 32 13.93 -7.54 4.17
C SER A 32 13.98 -8.61 5.27
N ALA A 33 15.04 -9.45 5.26
CA ALA A 33 15.26 -10.42 6.33
C ALA A 33 15.32 -9.73 7.71
N ALA A 34 16.01 -8.59 7.82
CA ALA A 34 16.12 -7.83 9.05
C ALA A 34 14.76 -7.30 9.55
N ASP A 35 13.91 -6.78 8.67
CA ASP A 35 12.58 -6.28 9.05
C ASP A 35 11.67 -7.42 9.54
N ARG A 36 11.72 -8.55 8.85
CA ARG A 36 10.97 -9.76 9.21
C ARG A 36 11.43 -10.32 10.55
N ASP A 37 12.74 -10.41 10.78
CA ASP A 37 13.32 -10.91 12.01
C ASP A 37 13.01 -9.96 13.18
N ALA A 38 13.08 -8.64 12.97
CA ALA A 38 12.71 -7.65 13.99
C ALA A 38 11.22 -7.74 14.37
N ALA A 39 10.32 -7.93 13.40
CA ALA A 39 8.90 -8.12 13.67
C ALA A 39 8.59 -9.44 14.38
N THR A 40 9.31 -10.51 14.03
CA THR A 40 9.18 -11.82 14.69
C THR A 40 9.74 -11.79 16.11
N GLY A 41 10.85 -11.07 16.32
CA GLY A 41 11.49 -10.90 17.61
C GLY A 41 10.64 -10.19 18.67
N GLU A 42 9.56 -9.50 18.27
CA GLU A 42 8.59 -8.90 19.21
C GLU A 42 7.90 -9.92 20.12
N PHE A 43 7.92 -11.19 19.74
CA PHE A 43 7.34 -12.32 20.48
C PHE A 43 8.37 -13.07 21.34
N GLY A 44 9.67 -12.74 21.24
CA GLY A 44 10.72 -13.41 22.00
C GLY A 44 10.75 -14.93 21.78
N ALA A 45 10.69 -15.70 22.86
CA ALA A 45 10.67 -17.17 22.83
C ALA A 45 9.25 -17.78 22.76
N ALA A 46 8.21 -16.97 22.53
CA ALA A 46 6.84 -17.47 22.43
C ALA A 46 6.67 -18.41 21.23
N THR A 47 5.88 -19.47 21.41
CA THR A 47 5.55 -20.43 20.36
C THR A 47 4.25 -20.10 19.62
N ASP A 48 3.46 -19.16 20.15
CA ASP A 48 2.19 -18.72 19.61
C ASP A 48 2.10 -17.18 19.59
N THR A 49 0.95 -16.66 19.18
CA THR A 49 0.69 -15.22 19.14
C THR A 49 -0.45 -14.82 20.07
N SER A 50 -0.57 -15.45 21.23
CA SER A 50 -1.57 -15.10 22.25
C SER A 50 -1.30 -13.74 22.93
N ASP A 51 -0.03 -13.31 23.01
CA ASP A 51 0.35 -12.00 23.56
C ASP A 51 -0.14 -10.84 22.67
N ALA A 52 -1.18 -10.16 23.14
CA ALA A 52 -1.80 -9.04 22.44
C ALA A 52 -0.87 -7.81 22.29
N ALA A 53 0.07 -7.61 23.22
CA ALA A 53 1.03 -6.51 23.17
C ALA A 53 2.12 -6.80 22.13
N ALA A 54 2.66 -8.02 22.09
CA ALA A 54 3.59 -8.47 21.05
C ALA A 54 2.98 -8.34 19.65
N ARG A 55 1.74 -8.79 19.46
CA ARG A 55 1.00 -8.60 18.20
C ARG A 55 0.87 -7.13 17.79
N ALA A 56 0.62 -6.24 18.75
CA ALA A 56 0.48 -4.82 18.47
C ALA A 56 1.82 -4.20 18.02
N ARG A 57 2.93 -4.57 18.65
CA ARG A 57 4.27 -4.11 18.26
C ARG A 57 4.69 -4.67 16.90
N ALA A 58 4.47 -5.96 16.65
CA ALA A 58 4.74 -6.58 15.36
C ALA A 58 3.91 -5.93 14.23
N LEU A 59 2.61 -5.71 14.45
CA LEU A 59 1.76 -4.99 13.49
C LEU A 59 2.27 -3.57 13.23
N ARG A 60 2.66 -2.85 14.28
CA ARG A 60 3.21 -1.50 14.14
C ARG A 60 4.47 -1.49 13.28
N ARG A 61 5.40 -2.44 13.47
CA ARG A 61 6.59 -2.57 12.63
C ARG A 61 6.27 -2.81 11.16
N VAL A 62 5.28 -3.66 10.86
CA VAL A 62 4.83 -3.89 9.48
C VAL A 62 4.21 -2.61 8.90
N ALA A 63 3.39 -1.90 9.67
CA ALA A 63 2.73 -0.66 9.22
C ALA A 63 3.73 0.50 9.01
N GLU A 64 4.81 0.54 9.78
CA GLU A 64 5.88 1.55 9.67
C GLU A 64 7.00 1.11 8.70
N ASN A 65 6.86 -0.04 8.02
CA ASN A 65 7.85 -0.51 7.08
C ASN A 65 7.98 0.45 5.88
N SER A 66 9.22 0.77 5.50
CA SER A 66 9.52 1.76 4.47
C SER A 66 9.04 1.34 3.08
N ALA A 67 9.05 0.05 2.75
CA ALA A 67 8.51 -0.45 1.48
C ALA A 67 6.99 -0.26 1.41
N PHE A 68 6.29 -0.56 2.51
CA PHE A 68 4.85 -0.35 2.60
C PHE A 68 4.50 1.14 2.52
N ALA A 69 5.22 1.99 3.26
CA ALA A 69 5.04 3.44 3.20
C ALA A 69 5.24 3.99 1.77
N ARG A 70 6.26 3.52 1.04
CA ARG A 70 6.51 3.93 -0.34
C ARG A 70 5.40 3.48 -1.29
N GLN A 71 4.92 2.24 -1.14
CA GLN A 71 3.83 1.71 -1.94
C GLN A 71 2.56 2.56 -1.79
N GLU A 72 2.15 2.85 -0.54
CA GLU A 72 0.96 3.66 -0.27
C GLU A 72 1.15 5.12 -0.69
N PHE A 73 2.35 5.68 -0.54
CA PHE A 73 2.67 7.01 -1.05
C PHE A 73 2.47 7.08 -2.57
N ASN A 74 3.00 6.12 -3.33
CA ASN A 74 2.83 6.09 -4.78
C ASN A 74 1.35 6.00 -5.18
N ARG A 75 0.57 5.15 -4.51
CA ARG A 75 -0.89 5.05 -4.73
C ARG A 75 -1.59 6.39 -4.48
N ALA A 76 -1.30 7.03 -3.34
CA ALA A 76 -1.85 8.33 -2.97
C ALA A 76 -1.44 9.43 -3.95
N PHE A 77 -0.19 9.41 -4.43
CA PHE A 77 0.31 10.36 -5.41
C PHE A 77 -0.48 10.27 -6.72
N VAL A 78 -0.68 9.06 -7.27
CA VAL A 78 -1.51 8.88 -8.47
C VAL A 78 -2.93 9.38 -8.24
N LEU A 79 -3.53 9.06 -7.09
CA LEU A 79 -4.88 9.51 -6.76
C LEU A 79 -4.99 11.05 -6.73
N MET A 80 -3.98 11.72 -6.19
CA MET A 80 -3.94 13.18 -6.16
C MET A 80 -3.88 13.79 -7.57
N GLN A 81 -3.32 13.11 -8.56
CA GLN A 81 -3.34 13.58 -9.95
C GLN A 81 -4.77 13.61 -10.51
N TYR A 82 -5.58 12.60 -10.22
CA TYR A 82 -6.99 12.57 -10.60
C TYR A 82 -7.77 13.69 -9.91
N PHE A 83 -7.57 13.89 -8.60
CA PHE A 83 -8.26 14.97 -7.88
C PHE A 83 -7.81 16.37 -8.31
N GLY A 84 -6.51 16.59 -8.44
CA GLY A 84 -5.93 17.90 -8.75
C GLY A 84 -6.19 18.34 -10.18
N TYR A 85 -5.99 17.45 -11.17
CA TYR A 85 -6.11 17.80 -12.58
C TYR A 85 -7.50 17.49 -13.15
N LEU A 86 -8.07 16.32 -12.85
CA LEU A 86 -9.33 15.86 -13.47
C LEU A 86 -10.57 16.13 -12.61
N ARG A 87 -10.38 16.50 -11.33
CA ARG A 87 -11.44 16.82 -10.36
C ARG A 87 -12.50 15.70 -10.24
N ARG A 88 -12.07 14.44 -10.24
CA ARG A 88 -12.94 13.26 -10.14
C ARG A 88 -12.22 12.07 -9.51
N ASN A 89 -12.97 11.05 -9.07
CA ASN A 89 -12.36 9.77 -8.71
C ASN A 89 -11.85 9.03 -9.97
N PRO A 90 -10.87 8.13 -9.84
CA PRO A 90 -10.34 7.41 -11.00
C PRO A 90 -11.36 6.51 -11.71
N ASN A 91 -12.40 6.09 -11.01
CA ASN A 91 -13.49 5.26 -11.51
C ASN A 91 -14.82 6.02 -11.68
N ASP A 92 -14.78 7.36 -11.69
CA ASP A 92 -15.95 8.20 -11.97
C ASP A 92 -16.07 8.51 -13.47
N PHE A 93 -17.29 8.89 -13.88
CA PHE A 93 -17.77 9.28 -15.22
C PHE A 93 -16.74 9.29 -16.37
N GLN A 94 -17.03 8.51 -17.42
CA GLN A 94 -16.19 8.06 -18.56
C GLN A 94 -15.39 6.78 -18.30
N ASP A 95 -14.92 6.56 -17.08
CA ASP A 95 -14.31 5.29 -16.66
C ASP A 95 -15.33 4.44 -15.88
N THR A 96 -15.24 3.11 -15.98
CA THR A 96 -16.09 2.17 -15.22
C THR A 96 -15.30 1.30 -14.25
N ASP A 97 -13.97 1.45 -14.24
CA ASP A 97 -13.05 0.66 -13.45
C ASP A 97 -11.81 1.49 -13.04
N TYR A 98 -10.79 0.82 -12.49
CA TYR A 98 -9.53 1.43 -12.08
C TYR A 98 -8.39 1.21 -13.09
N THR A 99 -8.67 0.76 -14.32
CA THR A 99 -7.63 0.38 -15.29
C THR A 99 -6.66 1.54 -15.57
N GLY A 100 -7.17 2.77 -15.70
CA GLY A 100 -6.33 3.95 -15.87
C GLY A 100 -5.46 4.25 -14.64
N PHE A 101 -6.02 4.13 -13.44
CA PHE A 101 -5.30 4.30 -12.19
C PHE A 101 -4.17 3.27 -12.04
N ASP A 102 -4.47 1.99 -12.29
CA ASP A 102 -3.52 0.90 -12.19
C ASP A 102 -2.41 1.02 -13.25
N PHE A 103 -2.74 1.43 -14.47
CA PHE A 103 -1.75 1.74 -15.50
C PHE A 103 -0.74 2.79 -15.00
N TRP A 104 -1.26 3.90 -14.47
CA TRP A 104 -0.46 5.02 -13.99
C TRP A 104 0.37 4.66 -12.76
N LEU A 105 -0.20 3.90 -11.83
CA LEU A 105 0.50 3.37 -10.66
C LEU A 105 1.62 2.41 -11.07
N ASN A 106 1.36 1.49 -11.99
CA ASN A 106 2.36 0.55 -12.50
C ASN A 106 3.49 1.28 -13.22
N LYS A 107 3.17 2.31 -14.02
CA LYS A 107 4.17 3.16 -14.65
C LYS A 107 5.01 3.89 -13.59
N LEU A 108 4.40 4.53 -12.59
CA LEU A 108 5.15 5.20 -11.53
C LEU A 108 6.09 4.23 -10.79
N ASN A 109 5.61 3.02 -10.49
CA ASN A 109 6.41 1.98 -9.85
C ASN A 109 7.57 1.49 -10.72
N SER A 110 7.38 1.35 -12.05
CA SER A 110 8.47 0.93 -12.97
C SER A 110 9.58 1.98 -13.09
N PHE A 111 9.28 3.23 -12.76
CA PHE A 111 10.25 4.33 -12.67
C PHE A 111 10.71 4.58 -11.22
N ASN A 112 10.56 3.61 -10.31
CA ASN A 112 10.95 3.73 -8.90
C ASN A 112 10.33 4.95 -8.19
N GLY A 113 9.14 5.39 -8.57
CA GLY A 113 8.50 6.58 -8.00
C GLY A 113 8.98 7.91 -8.59
N ASP A 114 9.85 7.90 -9.61
CA ASP A 114 10.20 9.11 -10.35
C ASP A 114 9.04 9.51 -11.27
N PHE A 115 8.22 10.45 -10.79
CA PHE A 115 7.06 10.96 -11.53
C PHE A 115 7.46 11.75 -12.79
N ALA A 116 8.66 12.33 -12.82
CA ALA A 116 9.16 13.07 -13.97
C ALA A 116 9.59 12.09 -15.06
N GLY A 117 10.36 11.06 -14.71
CA GLY A 117 10.69 9.94 -15.60
C GLY A 117 9.45 9.19 -16.10
N ALA A 118 8.43 9.02 -15.25
CA ALA A 118 7.15 8.42 -15.63
C ALA A 118 6.27 9.34 -16.52
N GLU A 119 6.69 10.58 -16.78
CA GLU A 119 5.94 11.62 -17.50
C GLU A 119 4.53 11.85 -16.96
N MET A 120 4.33 11.62 -15.66
CA MET A 120 3.00 11.46 -15.09
C MET A 120 2.21 12.77 -15.11
N VAL A 121 2.75 13.83 -14.50
CA VAL A 121 2.09 15.16 -14.45
C VAL A 121 1.79 15.69 -15.87
N LYS A 122 2.76 15.54 -16.78
CA LYS A 122 2.64 15.95 -18.18
C LYS A 122 1.46 15.28 -18.87
N ALA A 123 1.33 13.96 -18.69
CA ALA A 123 0.26 13.20 -19.33
C ALA A 123 -1.14 13.60 -18.84
N PHE A 124 -1.31 13.92 -17.56
CA PHE A 124 -2.60 14.40 -17.02
C PHE A 124 -2.99 15.76 -17.63
N ILE A 125 -2.06 16.72 -17.69
CA ILE A 125 -2.31 18.06 -18.26
C ILE A 125 -2.55 17.99 -19.78
N SER A 126 -1.82 17.13 -20.51
CA SER A 126 -1.99 16.99 -21.96
C SER A 126 -3.15 16.08 -22.37
N SER A 127 -3.79 15.40 -21.41
CA SER A 127 -4.89 14.48 -21.68
C SER A 127 -6.02 15.18 -22.42
N ILE A 128 -6.72 14.42 -23.27
CA ILE A 128 -7.88 14.94 -24.02
C ILE A 128 -8.94 15.42 -23.03
N GLU A 129 -9.20 14.66 -21.98
CA GLU A 129 -10.16 15.02 -20.94
C GLU A 129 -9.82 16.37 -20.28
N TYR A 130 -8.57 16.55 -19.80
CA TYR A 130 -8.17 17.80 -19.17
C TYR A 130 -8.33 18.98 -20.12
N ARG A 131 -7.88 18.83 -21.38
CA ARG A 131 -7.99 19.91 -22.38
C ARG A 131 -9.43 20.24 -22.74
N GLN A 132 -10.31 19.25 -22.87
CA GLN A 132 -11.72 19.47 -23.19
C GLN A 132 -12.50 20.12 -22.03
N ARG A 133 -12.14 19.81 -20.78
CA ARG A 133 -12.87 20.30 -19.59
C ARG A 133 -12.30 21.60 -19.03
N PHE A 134 -10.98 21.78 -19.13
CA PHE A 134 -10.25 22.83 -18.39
C PHE A 134 -9.15 23.52 -19.22
N GLY A 135 -8.94 23.11 -20.47
CA GLY A 135 -7.99 23.77 -21.38
C GLY A 135 -8.51 25.13 -21.88
N PRO A 136 -7.63 25.99 -22.43
CA PRO A 136 -8.03 27.23 -23.08
C PRO A 136 -8.92 27.03 -24.31
#